data_AF-A0A1Q7Y7T9-F1
#
_entry.id   AF-A0A1Q7Y7T9-F1
#
_cell.length_a   1.000
_cell.length_b   1.000
_cell.length_c   1.000
_cell.angle_alpha   90.00
_cell.angle_beta   90.00
_cell.angle_gamma   90.00
#
_symmetry.space_group_name_H-M   'P 1'
#
loop_
_entity.id
_entity.type
_entity.pdbx_description
1 polymer ?
#
loop_
_entity_poly.entity_id
_entity_poly.type
_entity_poly.pdbx_seq_one_letter_code
_entity_poly.pdbx_strand_id
1 'polypeptide(L)'
;MVEKFNVLLVDDSPDKLAILKVALQMDGYEVRTAQDGIEALEAVETFPPDLIITDVMMPRMDGYELARRVRANSSTRFIPIIIQTAARGSDRDARRGAEVGALGYITDPTDLDLLRARARTLIDFKDYLNTCEEQAFTDHLTGLANRRRFERQLEREMARSLRYEHPFCLLLLDLDNFKQVNDRFGHQLGDEALSMLAKTLQAETRGIDLAARIGGEEFAVLLTETGYEGGVEVAERLRESIKQVSVPGVGHVTASFGVAEFPTCAGSASDLIECADAALYEAKRQGRDRVARAAALTANQG
;
A
#
# COMPACT_ATOMS: atom_id res chain seq x y z
N MET A 1 3.57 -12.34 -15.58
CA MET A 1 2.58 -13.34 -15.12
C MET A 1 1.35 -12.55 -14.72
N VAL A 2 0.16 -12.93 -15.18
CA VAL A 2 -1.08 -12.25 -14.75
C VAL A 2 -1.29 -12.61 -13.28
N GLU A 3 -1.41 -11.60 -12.43
CA GLU A 3 -1.67 -11.78 -11.00
C GLU A 3 -3.01 -12.52 -10.85
N LYS A 4 -3.03 -13.59 -10.06
CA LYS A 4 -4.24 -14.39 -9.87
C LYS A 4 -4.98 -13.85 -8.66
N PHE A 5 -6.27 -13.56 -8.82
CA PHE A 5 -7.13 -13.19 -7.69
C PHE A 5 -7.34 -14.37 -6.76
N ASN A 6 -7.29 -14.07 -5.46
CA ASN A 6 -7.45 -15.03 -4.38
C ASN A 6 -8.92 -15.15 -3.96
N VAL A 7 -9.46 -16.36 -3.97
CA VAL A 7 -10.84 -16.64 -3.53
C VAL A 7 -10.81 -17.57 -2.33
N LEU A 8 -11.50 -17.18 -1.25
CA LEU A 8 -11.71 -18.02 -0.08
C LEU A 8 -13.13 -18.59 -0.12
N LEU A 9 -13.23 -19.91 -0.22
CA LEU A 9 -14.48 -20.67 -0.10
C LEU A 9 -14.67 -21.15 1.34
N VAL A 10 -15.84 -20.95 1.92
CA VAL A 10 -16.14 -21.35 3.29
C VAL A 10 -17.44 -22.12 3.32
N ASP A 11 -17.38 -23.41 3.67
CA ASP A 11 -18.55 -24.30 3.67
C ASP A 11 -18.22 -25.55 4.50
N ASP A 12 -19.17 -26.08 5.27
CA ASP A 12 -18.94 -27.23 6.13
C ASP A 12 -19.02 -28.58 5.38
N SER A 13 -19.42 -28.57 4.10
CA SER A 13 -19.46 -29.73 3.21
C SER A 13 -18.18 -29.83 2.36
N PRO A 14 -17.30 -30.83 2.63
CA PRO A 14 -16.06 -31.02 1.86
C PRO A 14 -16.32 -31.32 0.38
N ASP A 15 -17.42 -32.01 0.07
CA ASP A 15 -17.81 -32.34 -1.31
C ASP A 15 -18.18 -31.08 -2.09
N LYS A 16 -18.93 -30.17 -1.48
CA LYS A 16 -19.30 -28.88 -2.08
C LYS A 16 -18.06 -28.01 -2.29
N LEU A 17 -17.20 -27.91 -1.28
CA LEU A 17 -15.91 -27.21 -1.39
C LEU A 17 -15.07 -27.74 -2.56
N ALA A 18 -14.97 -29.06 -2.73
CA ALA A 18 -14.19 -29.66 -3.81
C ALA A 18 -14.72 -29.26 -5.20
N ILE A 19 -16.05 -29.31 -5.40
CA ILE A 19 -16.69 -28.95 -6.67
C ILE A 19 -16.48 -27.46 -6.97
N LEU A 20 -16.79 -26.59 -6.01
CA LEU A 20 -16.70 -25.14 -6.17
C LEU A 20 -15.24 -24.69 -6.41
N LYS A 21 -14.31 -25.32 -5.69
CA LYS A 21 -12.87 -25.07 -5.85
C LYS A 21 -12.41 -25.34 -7.27
N VAL A 22 -12.75 -26.51 -7.82
CA VAL A 22 -12.36 -26.87 -9.20
C VAL A 22 -12.97 -25.88 -10.19
N ALA A 23 -14.26 -25.54 -10.05
CA ALA A 23 -14.95 -24.61 -10.95
C ALA A 23 -14.27 -23.22 -11.00
N LEU A 24 -13.92 -22.66 -9.84
CA LEU A 24 -13.27 -21.35 -9.75
C LEU A 24 -11.79 -21.40 -10.15
N GLN A 25 -11.08 -22.51 -9.89
CA GLN A 25 -9.71 -22.69 -10.38
C GLN A 25 -9.65 -22.76 -11.92
N MET A 26 -10.66 -23.35 -12.57
CA MET A 26 -10.79 -23.34 -14.03
C MET A 26 -11.00 -21.94 -14.61
N ASP A 27 -11.53 -21.00 -13.82
CA ASP A 27 -11.62 -19.58 -14.18
C ASP A 27 -10.32 -18.79 -13.94
N GLY A 28 -9.27 -19.45 -13.43
CA GLY A 28 -7.95 -18.85 -13.23
C GLY A 28 -7.70 -18.29 -11.83
N TYR A 29 -8.66 -18.42 -10.92
CA TYR A 29 -8.52 -17.96 -9.53
C TYR A 29 -7.63 -18.89 -8.69
N GLU A 30 -6.90 -18.32 -7.74
CA GLU A 30 -6.26 -19.09 -6.68
C GLU A 30 -7.27 -19.30 -5.54
N VAL A 31 -7.59 -20.56 -5.23
CA VAL A 31 -8.71 -20.87 -4.34
C VAL A 31 -8.23 -21.60 -3.09
N ARG A 32 -8.52 -21.01 -1.93
CA ARG A 32 -8.38 -21.62 -0.60
C ARG A 32 -9.76 -21.97 -0.05
N THR A 33 -9.82 -23.00 0.78
CA THR A 33 -11.06 -23.50 1.39
C THR A 33 -10.94 -23.45 2.91
N ALA A 34 -12.04 -23.22 3.60
CA ALA A 34 -12.20 -23.33 5.05
C ALA A 34 -13.53 -24.02 5.36
N GLN A 35 -13.61 -24.73 6.49
CA GLN A 35 -14.81 -25.52 6.85
C GLN A 35 -15.79 -24.76 7.76
N ASP A 36 -15.39 -23.61 8.30
CA ASP A 36 -16.27 -22.67 8.99
C ASP A 36 -15.64 -21.28 9.14
N GLY A 37 -16.37 -20.36 9.78
CA GLY A 37 -15.96 -18.98 9.97
C GLY A 37 -14.72 -18.78 10.83
N ILE A 38 -14.34 -19.71 11.72
CA ILE A 38 -13.11 -19.56 12.51
C ILE A 38 -11.90 -19.82 11.62
N GLU A 39 -11.89 -20.96 10.92
CA GLU A 39 -10.82 -21.31 9.98
C GLU A 39 -10.73 -20.27 8.86
N ALA A 40 -11.86 -19.73 8.41
CA ALA A 40 -11.88 -18.67 7.40
C ALA A 40 -11.16 -17.40 7.88
N LEU A 41 -11.35 -16.97 9.13
CA LEU A 41 -10.67 -15.78 9.66
C LEU A 41 -9.16 -15.99 9.77
N GLU A 42 -8.71 -17.17 10.19
CA GLU A 42 -7.29 -17.53 10.20
C GLU A 42 -6.71 -17.56 8.78
N ALA A 43 -7.49 -18.07 7.81
CA ALA A 43 -7.10 -18.10 6.41
C ALA A 43 -6.97 -16.70 5.82
N VAL A 44 -7.82 -15.74 6.19
CA VAL A 44 -7.77 -14.35 5.69
C VAL A 44 -6.44 -13.67 6.03
N GLU A 45 -5.81 -14.00 7.16
CA GLU A 45 -4.53 -13.40 7.56
C GLU A 45 -3.35 -13.97 6.76
N THR A 46 -3.37 -15.27 6.48
CA THR A 46 -2.26 -15.97 5.79
C THR A 46 -2.47 -16.06 4.27
N PHE A 47 -3.65 -15.70 3.79
CA PHE A 47 -4.07 -15.69 2.40
C PHE A 47 -5.12 -14.61 2.22
N PRO A 48 -4.69 -13.35 2.06
CA PRO A 48 -5.60 -12.22 1.92
C PRO A 48 -6.46 -12.42 0.65
N PRO A 49 -7.77 -12.68 0.79
CA PRO A 49 -8.62 -13.00 -0.34
C PRO A 49 -9.18 -11.72 -0.98
N ASP A 50 -9.31 -11.75 -2.30
CA ASP A 50 -10.00 -10.74 -3.10
C ASP A 50 -11.51 -10.96 -3.14
N LEU A 51 -11.97 -12.16 -2.78
CA LEU A 51 -13.38 -12.53 -2.67
C LEU A 51 -13.55 -13.63 -1.62
N ILE A 52 -14.57 -13.50 -0.78
CA ILE A 52 -15.02 -14.57 0.11
C ILE A 52 -16.37 -15.08 -0.38
N ILE A 53 -16.52 -16.39 -0.47
CA ILE A 53 -17.81 -17.05 -0.72
C ILE A 53 -18.07 -17.99 0.45
N THR A 54 -19.13 -17.74 1.21
CA THR A 54 -19.41 -18.45 2.45
C THR A 54 -20.82 -19.02 2.46
N ASP A 55 -20.98 -20.25 2.94
CA ASP A 55 -22.28 -20.74 3.37
C ASP A 55 -22.77 -19.97 4.61
N VAL A 56 -24.08 -19.87 4.78
CA VAL A 56 -24.68 -19.31 5.99
C VAL A 56 -24.54 -20.27 7.15
N MET A 57 -24.88 -21.54 6.96
CA MET A 57 -25.11 -22.49 8.04
C MET A 57 -23.88 -23.37 8.22
N MET A 58 -23.01 -22.98 9.16
CA MET A 58 -21.76 -23.69 9.44
C MET A 58 -21.58 -23.89 10.96
N PRO A 59 -20.84 -24.92 11.39
CA PRO A 59 -20.54 -25.14 12.80
C PRO A 59 -19.63 -24.03 13.35
N ARG A 60 -19.67 -23.81 14.67
CA ARG A 60 -18.85 -22.85 15.43
C ARG A 60 -19.10 -21.37 15.11
N MET A 61 -19.06 -20.97 13.84
CA MET A 61 -19.33 -19.61 13.36
C MET A 61 -20.06 -19.65 12.01
N ASP A 62 -21.20 -18.98 11.97
CA ASP A 62 -22.03 -18.84 10.77
C ASP A 62 -21.46 -17.79 9.79
N GLY A 63 -21.90 -17.84 8.53
CA GLY A 63 -21.42 -16.93 7.48
C GLY A 63 -21.74 -15.45 7.73
N TYR A 64 -22.78 -15.15 8.51
CA TYR A 64 -23.14 -13.77 8.86
C TYR A 64 -22.17 -13.18 9.88
N GLU A 65 -21.80 -13.96 10.90
CA GLU A 65 -20.83 -13.56 11.92
C GLU A 65 -19.43 -13.43 11.32
N LEU A 66 -19.05 -14.34 10.42
CA LEU A 66 -17.83 -14.20 9.62
C LEU A 66 -17.82 -12.85 8.88
N ALA A 67 -18.88 -12.55 8.13
CA ALA A 67 -19.00 -11.30 7.39
C ALA A 67 -18.89 -10.07 8.31
N ARG A 68 -19.54 -10.09 9.48
CA ARG A 68 -19.43 -9.00 10.47
C ARG A 68 -18.00 -8.78 10.94
N ARG A 69 -17.26 -9.85 11.25
CA ARG A 69 -15.87 -9.74 11.72
C ARG A 69 -14.93 -9.25 10.62
N VAL A 70 -15.09 -9.74 9.40
CA VAL A 70 -14.37 -9.24 8.21
C VAL A 70 -14.63 -7.75 8.01
N ARG A 71 -15.88 -7.30 8.19
CA ARG A 71 -16.28 -5.88 8.05
C ARG A 71 -15.80 -4.98 9.18
N ALA A 72 -15.61 -5.51 10.38
CA ALA A 72 -15.15 -4.77 11.55
C ALA A 72 -13.64 -4.44 11.51
N ASN A 73 -12.83 -5.24 10.81
CA ASN A 73 -11.39 -5.02 10.69
C ASN A 73 -11.06 -4.11 9.49
N SER A 74 -10.28 -3.05 9.74
CA SER A 74 -9.93 -2.04 8.73
C SER A 74 -9.14 -2.57 7.54
N SER A 75 -8.36 -3.65 7.71
CA SER A 75 -7.60 -4.27 6.62
C SER A 75 -8.44 -5.18 5.73
N THR A 76 -9.55 -5.73 6.25
CA THR A 76 -10.37 -6.74 5.55
C THR A 76 -11.76 -6.22 5.16
N ARG A 77 -12.17 -5.05 5.66
CA ARG A 77 -13.55 -4.55 5.52
C ARG A 77 -14.03 -4.35 4.10
N PHE A 78 -13.15 -4.23 3.12
CA PHE A 78 -13.50 -4.02 1.72
C PHE A 78 -13.49 -5.29 0.87
N ILE A 79 -13.20 -6.46 1.46
CA ILE A 79 -13.24 -7.73 0.74
C ILE A 79 -14.70 -8.04 0.36
N PRO A 80 -15.05 -8.19 -0.93
CA PRO A 80 -16.40 -8.56 -1.32
C PRO A 80 -16.77 -9.95 -0.76
N ILE A 81 -18.03 -10.11 -0.34
CA ILE A 81 -18.54 -11.36 0.25
C ILE A 81 -19.79 -11.79 -0.51
N ILE A 82 -19.81 -13.03 -1.00
CA ILE A 82 -20.99 -13.73 -1.49
C ILE A 82 -21.45 -14.70 -0.40
N ILE A 83 -22.74 -14.63 -0.06
CA ILE A 83 -23.36 -15.54 0.89
C ILE A 83 -24.15 -16.62 0.13
N GLN A 84 -23.95 -17.88 0.47
CA GLN A 84 -24.75 -19.01 0.01
C GLN A 84 -25.81 -19.33 1.08
N THR A 85 -27.09 -19.31 0.69
CA THR A 85 -28.23 -19.51 1.59
C THR A 85 -29.15 -20.59 1.03
N ALA A 86 -29.92 -21.26 1.89
CA ALA A 86 -30.92 -22.22 1.45
C ALA A 86 -32.02 -21.55 0.60
N ALA A 87 -32.56 -22.28 -0.39
CA ALA A 87 -33.65 -21.77 -1.22
C ALA A 87 -34.95 -21.42 -0.45
N ARG A 88 -35.14 -21.96 0.76
CA ARG A 88 -36.29 -21.65 1.63
C ARG A 88 -35.95 -20.53 2.61
N GLY A 89 -36.73 -19.45 2.61
CA GLY A 89 -36.50 -18.29 3.49
C GLY A 89 -35.56 -17.23 2.92
N SER A 90 -35.20 -17.36 1.63
CA SER A 90 -34.24 -16.51 0.92
C SER A 90 -34.51 -15.01 1.05
N ASP A 91 -35.76 -14.55 1.14
CA ASP A 91 -36.07 -13.13 1.36
C ASP A 91 -35.61 -12.61 2.73
N ARG A 92 -35.72 -13.42 3.78
CA ARG A 92 -35.26 -13.06 5.14
C ARG A 92 -33.74 -13.11 5.22
N ASP A 93 -33.14 -14.12 4.59
CA ASP A 93 -31.70 -14.35 4.61
C ASP A 93 -30.93 -13.38 3.70
N ALA A 94 -31.54 -12.96 2.58
CA ALA A 94 -31.03 -11.89 1.72
C ALA A 94 -31.02 -10.55 2.46
N ARG A 95 -32.11 -10.20 3.16
CA ARG A 95 -32.18 -8.98 4.00
C ARG A 95 -31.11 -8.99 5.08
N ARG A 96 -30.97 -10.10 5.81
CA ARG A 96 -29.98 -10.25 6.88
C ARG A 96 -28.54 -10.18 6.37
N GLY A 97 -28.26 -10.72 5.18
CA GLY A 97 -26.94 -10.55 4.58
C GLY A 97 -26.65 -9.09 4.22
N ALA A 98 -27.69 -8.32 3.87
CA ALA A 98 -27.50 -6.99 3.30
C ALA A 98 -27.18 -6.05 4.45
N GLU A 99 -27.80 -6.29 5.60
CA GLU A 99 -27.47 -5.70 6.89
C GLU A 99 -26.02 -5.97 7.34
N VAL A 100 -25.41 -7.10 6.95
CA VAL A 100 -23.99 -7.37 7.24
C VAL A 100 -23.05 -7.00 6.09
N GLY A 101 -23.55 -6.35 5.04
CA GLY A 101 -22.75 -5.82 3.93
C GLY A 101 -22.23 -6.90 2.97
N ALA A 102 -22.96 -8.00 2.79
CA ALA A 102 -22.72 -8.94 1.70
C ALA A 102 -23.13 -8.30 0.36
N LEU A 103 -22.32 -8.53 -0.68
CA LEU A 103 -22.52 -7.93 -2.01
C LEU A 103 -23.20 -8.90 -2.99
N GLY A 104 -23.41 -10.17 -2.60
CA GLY A 104 -24.11 -11.15 -3.43
C GLY A 104 -24.71 -12.31 -2.62
N TYR A 105 -25.74 -12.94 -3.20
CA TYR A 105 -26.47 -14.08 -2.60
C TYR A 105 -26.75 -15.20 -3.57
N ILE A 106 -26.37 -16.43 -3.23
CA ILE A 106 -26.66 -17.57 -4.09
C ILE A 106 -27.49 -18.56 -3.29
N THR A 107 -28.53 -19.09 -3.92
CA THR A 107 -29.37 -20.11 -3.31
C THR A 107 -28.74 -21.49 -3.48
N ASP A 108 -28.93 -22.36 -2.50
CA ASP A 108 -28.60 -23.78 -2.60
C ASP A 108 -29.85 -24.60 -3.01
N PRO A 109 -29.79 -25.53 -4.00
CA PRO A 109 -28.58 -26.02 -4.69
C PRO A 109 -27.90 -24.94 -5.54
N THR A 110 -26.57 -24.85 -5.40
CA THR A 110 -25.76 -23.79 -6.01
C THR A 110 -25.76 -23.88 -7.54
N ASP A 111 -26.31 -22.88 -8.21
CA ASP A 111 -26.12 -22.65 -9.64
C ASP A 111 -24.67 -22.19 -9.88
N LEU A 112 -23.85 -23.08 -10.43
CA LEU A 112 -22.43 -22.83 -10.68
C LEU A 112 -22.20 -21.72 -11.71
N ASP A 113 -23.06 -21.61 -12.72
CA ASP A 113 -22.90 -20.57 -13.74
C ASP A 113 -23.22 -19.19 -13.15
N LEU A 114 -24.27 -19.11 -12.33
CA LEU A 114 -24.61 -17.89 -11.60
C LEU A 114 -23.52 -17.50 -10.59
N LEU A 115 -22.95 -18.48 -9.87
CA LEU A 115 -21.84 -18.25 -8.95
C LEU A 115 -20.63 -17.67 -9.66
N ARG A 116 -20.19 -18.30 -10.74
CA ARG A 116 -19.03 -17.86 -11.52
C ARG A 116 -19.24 -16.48 -12.11
N ALA A 117 -20.44 -16.20 -12.64
CA ALA A 117 -20.80 -14.87 -13.15
C ALA A 117 -20.68 -13.79 -12.06
N ARG A 118 -21.19 -14.07 -10.85
CA ARG A 118 -21.12 -13.12 -9.72
C ARG A 118 -19.72 -12.96 -9.15
N ALA A 119 -18.98 -14.06 -9.02
CA ALA A 119 -17.59 -14.03 -8.59
C ALA A 119 -16.77 -13.15 -9.53
N ARG A 120 -16.94 -13.32 -10.85
CA ARG A 120 -16.31 -12.47 -11.86
C ARG A 120 -16.69 -11.00 -11.68
N THR A 121 -17.97 -10.66 -11.58
CA THR A 121 -18.40 -9.26 -11.38
C THR A 121 -17.79 -8.62 -10.14
N LEU A 122 -17.73 -9.33 -9.01
CA LEU A 122 -17.16 -8.78 -7.78
C LEU A 122 -15.64 -8.68 -7.81
N ILE A 123 -14.97 -9.60 -8.51
CA ILE A 123 -13.53 -9.52 -8.75
C ILE A 123 -13.20 -8.35 -9.69
N ASP A 124 -13.94 -8.18 -10.79
CA ASP A 124 -13.78 -7.04 -11.69
C ASP A 124 -14.00 -5.71 -10.93
N PHE A 125 -14.99 -5.67 -10.02
CA PHE A 125 -15.21 -4.52 -9.16
C PHE A 125 -14.06 -4.28 -8.17
N LYS A 126 -13.52 -5.34 -7.56
CA LYS A 126 -12.35 -5.26 -6.68
C LYS A 126 -11.11 -4.78 -7.43
N ASP A 127 -10.89 -5.26 -8.64
CA ASP A 127 -9.80 -4.83 -9.51
C ASP A 127 -9.93 -3.35 -9.89
N TYR A 128 -11.14 -2.91 -10.25
CA TYR A 128 -11.43 -1.50 -10.49
C TYR A 128 -11.14 -0.63 -9.26
N LEU A 129 -11.54 -1.07 -8.06
CA LEU A 129 -11.21 -0.36 -6.83
C LEU A 129 -9.72 -0.29 -6.57
N ASN A 130 -8.98 -1.38 -6.78
CA ASN A 130 -7.51 -1.40 -6.65
C ASN A 130 -6.89 -0.39 -7.63
N THR A 131 -7.34 -0.39 -8.89
CA THR A 131 -6.89 0.58 -9.91
C THR A 131 -7.18 2.03 -9.48
N CYS A 132 -8.38 2.30 -8.96
CA CYS A 132 -8.72 3.62 -8.43
C CYS A 132 -7.85 4.01 -7.23
N GLU A 133 -7.55 3.08 -6.32
CA GLU A 133 -6.65 3.33 -5.20
C GLU A 133 -5.24 3.62 -5.68
N GLU A 134 -4.71 2.84 -6.62
CA GLU A 134 -3.41 3.07 -7.23
C GLU A 134 -3.34 4.46 -7.87
N GLN A 135 -4.33 4.84 -8.68
CA GLN A 135 -4.42 6.18 -9.26
C GLN A 135 -4.55 7.28 -8.20
N ALA A 136 -5.31 7.05 -7.13
CA ALA A 136 -5.51 8.02 -6.06
C ALA A 136 -4.26 8.21 -5.18
N PHE A 137 -3.33 7.25 -5.19
CA PHE A 137 -2.16 7.20 -4.30
C PHE A 137 -0.80 7.20 -5.01
N THR A 138 -0.79 7.31 -6.34
CA THR A 138 0.41 7.33 -7.16
C THR A 138 0.53 8.67 -7.86
N ASP A 139 1.75 9.21 -7.94
CA ASP A 139 2.03 10.37 -8.77
C ASP A 139 2.12 9.95 -10.24
N HIS A 140 1.24 10.51 -11.06
CA HIS A 140 1.10 10.21 -12.49
C HIS A 140 2.38 10.36 -13.33
N LEU A 141 3.26 11.32 -12.99
CA LEU A 141 4.49 11.56 -13.76
C LEU A 141 5.60 10.57 -13.39
N THR A 142 5.73 10.28 -12.10
CA THR A 142 6.88 9.54 -11.57
C THR A 142 6.60 8.07 -11.27
N GLY A 143 5.34 7.69 -11.12
CA GLY A 143 4.94 6.34 -10.69
C GLY A 143 5.26 6.06 -9.21
N LEU A 144 5.73 7.06 -8.46
CA LEU A 144 5.98 6.95 -7.01
C LEU A 144 4.68 7.12 -6.22
N ALA A 145 4.73 6.85 -4.93
CA ALA A 145 3.66 7.27 -4.03
C ALA A 145 3.46 8.80 -4.11
N ASN A 146 2.21 9.25 -4.07
CA ASN A 146 1.94 10.68 -3.97
C ASN A 146 1.97 11.16 -2.51
N ARG A 147 1.89 12.48 -2.31
CA ARG A 147 1.86 13.11 -0.99
C ARG A 147 0.86 12.47 -0.02
N ARG A 148 -0.34 12.15 -0.49
CA ARG A 148 -1.39 11.55 0.35
C ARG A 148 -1.01 10.15 0.84
N ARG A 149 -0.40 9.32 -0.02
CA ARG A 149 0.10 7.99 0.38
C ARG A 149 1.27 8.11 1.35
N PHE A 150 2.16 9.06 1.13
CA PHE A 150 3.27 9.36 2.03
C PHE A 150 2.78 9.72 3.44
N GLU A 151 1.89 10.71 3.57
CA GLU A 151 1.35 11.15 4.88
C GLU A 151 0.70 9.99 5.65
N ARG A 152 -0.13 9.18 4.96
CA ARG A 152 -0.77 8.00 5.56
C ARG A 152 0.22 6.94 6.02
N GLN A 153 1.30 6.71 5.26
CA GLN A 153 2.30 5.72 5.63
C GLN A 153 3.20 6.22 6.77
N LEU A 154 3.54 7.51 6.77
CA LEU A 154 4.31 8.12 7.85
C LEU A 154 3.60 7.98 9.20
N GLU A 155 2.30 8.29 9.27
CA GLU A 155 1.49 8.11 10.49
C GLU A 155 1.50 6.65 11.00
N ARG A 156 1.35 5.69 10.08
CA ARG A 156 1.39 4.26 10.40
C ARG A 156 2.75 3.84 10.95
N GLU A 157 3.81 4.32 10.33
CA GLU A 157 5.18 3.97 10.70
C GLU A 157 5.58 4.58 12.04
N MET A 158 5.12 5.79 12.35
CA MET A 158 5.26 6.38 13.68
C MET A 158 4.55 5.56 14.75
N ALA A 159 3.31 5.16 14.51
CA ALA A 159 2.57 4.32 15.46
C ALA A 159 3.27 2.96 15.69
N ARG A 160 3.83 2.38 14.62
CA ARG A 160 4.64 1.15 14.69
C ARG A 160 5.92 1.36 15.50
N SER A 161 6.67 2.42 15.21
CA SER A 161 7.93 2.76 15.87
C SER A 161 7.75 2.99 17.37
N LEU A 162 6.74 3.76 17.77
CA LEU A 162 6.41 3.99 19.19
C LEU A 162 6.01 2.71 19.91
N ARG A 163 5.39 1.75 19.22
CA ARG A 163 4.93 0.49 19.82
C ARG A 163 6.06 -0.52 20.01
N TYR A 164 6.98 -0.61 19.05
CA TYR A 164 8.02 -1.63 19.02
C TYR A 164 9.43 -1.11 19.34
N GLU A 165 9.56 0.20 19.61
CA GLU A 165 10.84 0.86 19.88
C GLU A 165 11.88 0.64 18.75
N HIS A 166 11.39 0.54 17.51
CA HIS A 166 12.21 0.41 16.32
C HIS A 166 12.28 1.74 15.57
N PRO A 167 13.47 2.35 15.40
CA PRO A 167 13.59 3.62 14.71
C PRO A 167 13.30 3.47 13.22
N PHE A 168 12.95 4.59 12.60
CA PHE A 168 12.89 4.70 11.15
C PHE A 168 13.46 6.06 10.73
N CYS A 169 13.90 6.15 9.47
CA CYS A 169 14.43 7.38 8.92
C CYS A 169 13.48 7.95 7.86
N LEU A 170 13.35 9.27 7.86
CA LEU A 170 12.77 10.06 6.78
C LEU A 170 13.89 10.75 6.03
N LEU A 171 13.95 10.53 4.72
CA LEU A 171 14.75 11.30 3.79
C LEU A 171 13.84 12.29 3.07
N LEU A 172 14.19 13.57 3.07
CA LEU A 172 13.65 14.54 2.12
C LEU A 172 14.74 14.90 1.12
N LEU A 173 14.38 15.01 -0.15
CA LEU A 173 15.32 15.35 -1.20
C LEU A 173 14.69 16.27 -2.26
N ASP A 174 15.56 17.01 -2.94
CA ASP A 174 15.18 18.01 -3.91
C ASP A 174 16.22 18.07 -5.04
N LEU A 175 15.73 18.19 -6.28
CA LEU A 175 16.60 18.32 -7.45
C LEU A 175 17.28 19.69 -7.48
N ASP A 176 18.61 19.67 -7.49
CA ASP A 176 19.41 20.88 -7.47
C ASP A 176 19.21 21.70 -8.75
N ASN A 177 18.86 22.97 -8.59
CA ASN A 177 18.68 23.93 -9.68
C ASN A 177 17.61 23.50 -10.71
N PHE A 178 16.60 22.73 -10.31
CA PHE A 178 15.55 22.22 -11.21
C PHE A 178 14.81 23.34 -11.97
N LYS A 179 14.58 24.49 -11.34
CA LYS A 179 14.06 25.67 -12.04
C LYS A 179 14.91 26.08 -13.25
N GLN A 180 16.24 26.05 -13.14
CA GLN A 180 17.14 26.38 -14.27
C GLN A 180 17.08 25.32 -15.37
N VAL A 181 16.86 24.05 -15.00
CA VAL A 181 16.63 22.97 -15.97
C VAL A 181 15.38 23.28 -16.78
N ASN A 182 14.26 23.59 -16.12
CA ASN A 182 13.02 23.97 -16.79
C ASN A 182 13.17 25.21 -17.68
N ASP A 183 13.79 26.27 -17.15
CA ASP A 183 13.96 27.53 -17.88
C ASP A 183 14.85 27.38 -19.13
N ARG A 184 15.82 26.46 -19.10
CA ARG A 184 16.79 26.25 -20.19
C ARG A 184 16.34 25.20 -21.21
N PHE A 185 15.72 24.12 -20.76
CA PHE A 185 15.44 22.93 -21.56
C PHE A 185 13.93 22.70 -21.79
N GLY A 186 13.08 23.47 -21.11
CA GLY A 186 11.63 23.34 -21.17
C GLY A 186 11.10 22.26 -20.21
N HIS A 187 9.81 22.38 -19.90
CA HIS A 187 9.14 21.51 -18.92
C HIS A 187 9.17 20.03 -19.28
N GLN A 188 9.11 19.66 -20.57
CA GLN A 188 9.17 18.26 -20.99
C GLN A 188 10.48 17.57 -20.56
N LEU A 189 11.61 18.26 -20.72
CA LEU A 189 12.91 17.72 -20.29
C LEU A 189 13.10 17.78 -18.78
N GLY A 190 12.44 18.73 -18.09
CA GLY A 190 12.32 18.70 -16.63
C GLY A 190 11.53 17.50 -16.12
N ASP A 191 10.42 17.18 -16.77
CA ASP A 191 9.59 16.01 -16.46
C ASP A 191 10.38 14.70 -16.66
N GLU A 192 11.19 14.61 -17.73
CA GLU A 192 12.10 13.48 -17.93
C GLU A 192 13.13 13.34 -16.79
N ALA A 193 13.68 14.45 -16.30
CA ALA A 193 14.60 14.43 -15.15
C ALA A 193 13.90 13.91 -13.88
N LEU A 194 12.65 14.34 -13.62
CA LEU A 194 11.85 13.85 -12.50
C LEU A 194 11.53 12.36 -12.61
N SER A 195 11.12 11.88 -13.79
CA SER A 195 10.84 10.46 -14.01
C SER A 195 12.10 9.59 -13.89
N MET A 196 13.29 10.10 -14.25
CA MET A 196 14.56 9.40 -14.04
C MET A 196 14.98 9.33 -12.58
N LEU A 197 14.83 10.44 -11.84
CA LEU A 197 15.02 10.45 -10.40
C LEU A 197 14.14 9.40 -9.73
N ALA A 198 12.86 9.37 -10.08
CA ALA A 198 11.91 8.41 -9.54
C ALA A 198 12.30 6.95 -9.75
N LYS A 199 12.77 6.60 -10.96
CA LYS A 199 13.28 5.25 -11.25
C LYS A 199 14.51 4.91 -10.41
N THR A 200 15.40 5.87 -10.21
CA THR A 200 16.58 5.70 -9.34
C THR A 200 16.15 5.45 -7.90
N LEU A 201 15.19 6.21 -7.37
CA LEU A 201 14.64 5.99 -6.03
C LEU A 201 14.06 4.58 -5.91
N GLN A 202 13.21 4.16 -6.86
CA GLN A 202 12.58 2.83 -6.85
C GLN A 202 13.61 1.68 -6.85
N ALA A 203 14.66 1.80 -7.67
CA ALA A 203 15.69 0.76 -7.80
C ALA A 203 16.53 0.60 -6.52
N GLU A 204 16.72 1.69 -5.78
CA GLU A 204 17.60 1.76 -4.61
C GLU A 204 16.86 1.57 -3.27
N THR A 205 15.53 1.63 -3.28
CA THR A 205 14.67 1.37 -2.10
C THR A 205 14.25 -0.10 -2.01
N ARG A 206 14.07 -0.62 -0.79
CA ARG A 206 13.57 -1.99 -0.55
C ARG A 206 12.05 -2.05 -0.70
N GLY A 207 11.49 -3.25 -0.87
CA GLY A 207 10.04 -3.43 -0.99
C GLY A 207 9.22 -2.98 0.23
N ILE A 208 9.84 -2.85 1.41
CA ILE A 208 9.22 -2.32 2.63
C ILE A 208 9.36 -0.80 2.78
N ASP A 209 10.28 -0.18 2.06
CA ASP A 209 10.50 1.27 2.07
C ASP A 209 9.46 1.96 1.17
N LEU A 210 9.23 3.25 1.41
CA LEU A 210 8.32 4.05 0.58
C LEU A 210 9.07 5.21 -0.07
N ALA A 211 9.17 5.22 -1.40
CA ALA A 211 9.55 6.41 -2.16
C ALA A 211 8.31 7.16 -2.65
N ALA A 212 8.29 8.48 -2.44
CA ALA A 212 7.16 9.34 -2.75
C ALA A 212 7.59 10.66 -3.40
N ARG A 213 6.74 11.20 -4.27
CA ARG A 213 6.81 12.60 -4.72
C ARG A 213 5.80 13.42 -3.92
N ILE A 214 6.30 14.37 -3.14
CA ILE A 214 5.49 15.17 -2.22
C ILE A 214 5.21 16.60 -2.74
N GLY A 215 6.00 17.06 -3.72
CA GLY A 215 5.88 18.37 -4.34
C GLY A 215 6.35 18.38 -5.80
N GLY A 216 6.57 19.59 -6.34
CA GLY A 216 6.99 19.77 -7.73
C GLY A 216 8.33 19.10 -8.03
N GLU A 217 9.37 19.47 -7.29
CA GLU A 217 10.74 18.92 -7.39
C GLU A 217 11.17 18.19 -6.11
N GLU A 218 10.24 17.99 -5.18
CA GLU A 218 10.46 17.47 -3.84
C GLU A 218 9.99 16.02 -3.71
N PHE A 219 10.88 15.18 -3.17
CA PHE A 219 10.63 13.76 -2.94
C PHE A 219 10.93 13.39 -1.49
N ALA A 220 10.28 12.32 -1.04
CA ALA A 220 10.48 11.74 0.28
C ALA A 220 10.76 10.25 0.17
N VAL A 221 11.62 9.73 1.05
CA VAL A 221 11.83 8.29 1.22
C VAL A 221 11.67 7.94 2.70
N LEU A 222 10.76 7.01 2.99
CA LEU A 222 10.55 6.45 4.33
C LEU A 222 11.28 5.12 4.43
N LEU A 223 12.30 5.06 5.28
CA LEU A 223 13.15 3.90 5.49
C LEU A 223 12.75 3.18 6.77
N THR A 224 12.03 2.08 6.61
CA THR A 224 11.49 1.31 7.73
C THR A 224 12.62 0.56 8.46
N GLU A 225 12.52 0.45 9.79
CA GLU A 225 13.53 -0.26 10.63
C GLU A 225 14.97 0.22 10.41
N THR A 226 15.13 1.50 10.07
CA THR A 226 16.43 2.07 9.71
C THR A 226 16.74 3.22 10.64
N GLY A 227 17.82 3.07 11.42
CA GLY A 227 18.37 4.15 12.24
C GLY A 227 19.21 5.13 11.42
N TYR A 228 19.69 6.17 12.11
CA TYR A 228 20.27 7.38 11.54
C TYR A 228 21.41 7.11 10.55
N GLU A 229 22.40 6.29 10.95
CA GLU A 229 23.55 5.98 10.09
C GLU A 229 23.13 5.21 8.84
N GLY A 230 22.19 4.26 8.97
CA GLY A 230 21.63 3.55 7.82
C GLY A 230 20.86 4.48 6.88
N GLY A 231 20.13 5.46 7.42
CA GLY A 231 19.45 6.48 6.64
C GLY A 231 20.41 7.33 5.83
N VAL A 232 21.53 7.73 6.44
CA VAL A 232 22.60 8.50 5.77
C VAL A 232 23.29 7.66 4.69
N GLU A 233 23.59 6.39 4.96
CA GLU A 233 24.17 5.48 3.95
C GLU A 233 23.27 5.34 2.72
N VAL A 234 21.96 5.17 2.92
CA VAL A 234 20.99 5.10 1.82
C VAL A 234 20.91 6.44 1.09
N ALA A 235 20.88 7.57 1.80
CA ALA A 235 20.86 8.89 1.19
C ALA A 235 22.11 9.16 0.33
N GLU A 236 23.31 8.79 0.79
CA GLU A 236 24.54 8.94 0.01
C GLU A 236 24.56 8.01 -1.20
N ARG A 237 24.08 6.76 -1.06
CA ARG A 237 23.94 5.83 -2.19
C ARG A 237 23.00 6.38 -3.25
N LEU A 238 21.85 6.92 -2.83
CA LEU A 238 20.90 7.58 -3.72
C LEU A 238 21.52 8.79 -4.41
N ARG A 239 22.19 9.67 -3.66
CA ARG A 239 22.85 10.86 -4.19
C ARG A 239 23.87 10.53 -5.28
N GLU A 240 24.76 9.58 -5.01
CA GLU A 240 25.75 9.14 -6.00
C GLU A 240 25.09 8.50 -7.22
N SER A 241 24.07 7.66 -7.02
CA SER A 241 23.34 7.04 -8.14
C SER A 241 22.69 8.08 -9.04
N ILE A 242 22.02 9.09 -8.46
CA ILE A 242 21.40 10.20 -9.21
C ILE A 242 22.44 10.97 -10.01
N LYS A 243 23.60 11.26 -9.40
CA LYS A 243 24.69 11.99 -10.04
C LYS A 243 25.26 11.28 -11.28
N GLN A 244 25.31 9.94 -11.25
CA GLN A 244 25.78 9.13 -12.39
C GLN A 244 24.77 9.07 -13.53
N VAL A 245 23.50 9.32 -13.24
CA VAL A 245 22.43 9.27 -14.25
C VAL A 245 22.50 10.53 -15.12
N SER A 246 22.60 10.32 -16.45
CA SER A 246 22.58 11.39 -17.44
C SER A 246 21.19 11.47 -18.07
N VAL A 247 20.50 12.59 -17.88
CA VAL A 247 19.19 12.85 -18.46
C VAL A 247 19.40 13.27 -19.93
N PRO A 248 18.80 12.54 -20.91
CA PRO A 248 18.88 12.92 -22.32
C PRO A 248 18.52 14.39 -22.54
N GLY A 249 19.35 15.13 -23.30
CA GLY A 249 19.11 16.55 -23.60
C GLY A 249 19.44 17.55 -22.47
N VAL A 250 19.45 17.11 -21.19
CA VAL A 250 19.76 17.97 -20.03
C VAL A 250 21.20 17.76 -19.54
N GLY A 251 21.66 16.51 -19.51
CA GLY A 251 22.95 16.11 -18.92
C GLY A 251 22.81 15.59 -17.50
N HIS A 252 23.84 15.79 -16.68
CA HIS A 252 23.85 15.32 -15.29
C HIS A 252 23.05 16.25 -14.38
N VAL A 253 22.25 15.66 -13.51
CA VAL A 253 21.51 16.36 -12.45
C VAL A 253 22.03 15.88 -11.09
N THR A 254 21.93 16.74 -10.08
CA THR A 254 22.27 16.39 -8.69
C THR A 254 21.07 16.63 -7.80
N ALA A 255 21.10 16.04 -6.61
CA ALA A 255 20.06 16.25 -5.61
C ALA A 255 20.70 16.48 -4.24
N SER A 256 20.03 17.32 -3.45
CA SER A 256 20.36 17.55 -2.05
C SER A 256 19.42 16.75 -1.15
N PHE A 257 19.90 16.29 0.01
CA PHE A 257 19.17 15.43 0.92
C PHE A 257 19.19 15.96 2.35
N GLY A 258 18.07 15.84 3.05
CA GLY A 258 17.94 15.99 4.49
C GLY A 258 17.50 14.67 5.13
N VAL A 259 18.19 14.25 6.18
CA VAL A 259 17.94 12.99 6.89
C VAL A 259 17.44 13.28 8.30
N ALA A 260 16.33 12.67 8.70
CA ALA A 260 15.75 12.77 10.03
C ALA A 260 15.39 11.38 10.57
N GLU A 261 15.67 11.12 11.85
CA GLU A 261 15.35 9.84 12.50
C GLU A 261 14.26 10.05 13.56
N PHE A 262 13.23 9.22 13.48
CA PHE A 262 12.22 9.13 14.54
C PHE A 262 12.55 7.98 15.49
N PRO A 263 12.42 8.17 16.82
CA PRO A 263 11.91 9.36 17.53
C PRO A 263 12.97 10.40 17.94
N THR A 264 14.24 10.20 17.57
CA THR A 264 15.36 11.01 18.09
C THR A 264 15.26 12.51 17.80
N CYS A 265 14.81 12.90 16.61
CA CYS A 265 14.69 14.30 16.23
C CYS A 265 13.24 14.83 16.23
N ALA A 266 12.25 14.02 16.58
CA ALA A 266 10.85 14.44 16.46
C ALA A 266 9.88 13.68 17.38
N GLY A 267 8.90 14.40 17.92
CA GLY A 267 7.77 13.82 18.66
C GLY A 267 6.51 13.62 17.82
N SER A 268 6.39 14.32 16.69
CA SER A 268 5.24 14.25 15.78
C SER A 268 5.66 14.16 14.31
N ALA A 269 4.70 13.87 13.42
CA ALA A 269 4.95 13.81 11.98
C ALA A 269 5.38 15.18 11.42
N SER A 270 4.78 16.27 11.92
CA SER A 270 5.15 17.64 11.53
C SER A 270 6.58 17.93 11.92
N ASP A 271 6.95 17.64 13.18
CA ASP A 271 8.32 17.88 13.66
C ASP A 271 9.35 17.09 12.86
N LEU A 272 9.04 15.84 12.48
CA LEU A 272 9.95 15.01 11.70
C LEU A 272 10.19 15.58 10.30
N ILE A 273 9.12 16.04 9.64
CA ILE A 273 9.20 16.69 8.33
C ILE A 273 9.99 18.00 8.46
N GLU A 274 9.72 18.82 9.48
CA GLU A 274 10.43 20.07 9.74
C GLU A 274 11.93 19.84 9.99
N CYS A 275 12.30 18.81 10.73
CA CYS A 275 13.69 18.42 10.96
C CYS A 275 14.39 17.99 9.66
N ALA A 276 13.73 17.16 8.85
CA ALA A 276 14.27 16.74 7.57
C ALA A 276 14.41 17.92 6.58
N ASP A 277 13.44 18.83 6.58
CA ASP A 277 13.45 20.02 5.72
C ASP A 277 14.55 21.01 6.13
N ALA A 278 14.74 21.24 7.44
CA ALA A 278 15.83 22.05 7.95
C ALA A 278 17.21 21.48 7.56
N ALA A 279 17.35 20.15 7.61
CA ALA A 279 18.56 19.48 7.13
C ALA A 279 18.75 19.67 5.62
N LEU A 280 17.71 19.44 4.82
CA LEU A 280 17.74 19.63 3.36
C LEU A 280 18.09 21.07 2.99
N TYR A 281 17.54 22.05 3.70
CA TYR A 281 17.86 23.46 3.52
C TYR A 281 19.36 23.72 3.77
N GLU A 282 19.93 23.13 4.82
CA GLU A 282 21.36 23.26 5.10
C GLU A 282 22.22 22.59 4.02
N ALA A 283 21.82 21.42 3.49
CA ALA A 283 22.48 20.80 2.35
C ALA A 283 22.54 21.74 1.13
N LYS A 284 21.40 22.39 0.80
CA LYS A 284 21.33 23.37 -0.28
C LYS A 284 22.23 24.58 -0.02
N ARG A 285 22.24 25.10 1.22
CA ARG A 285 23.02 26.29 1.62
C ARG A 285 24.53 26.05 1.57
N GLN A 286 24.98 24.84 1.91
CA GLN A 286 26.41 24.52 1.92
C GLN A 286 26.99 24.19 0.53
N GLY A 287 26.19 24.26 -0.53
CA GLY A 287 26.66 24.11 -1.91
C GLY A 287 26.02 22.95 -2.68
N ARG A 288 24.90 22.38 -2.20
CA ARG A 288 24.13 21.33 -2.89
C ARG A 288 24.91 20.02 -3.07
N ASP A 289 24.35 19.05 -3.81
CA ASP A 289 24.91 17.71 -4.07
C ASP A 289 25.50 17.08 -2.81
N ARG A 290 24.70 17.03 -1.72
CA ARG A 290 25.13 16.46 -0.44
C ARG A 290 23.96 15.99 0.42
N VAL A 291 24.31 15.19 1.41
CA VAL A 291 23.43 14.76 2.48
C VAL A 291 23.71 15.59 3.74
N ALA A 292 22.65 16.14 4.33
CA ALA A 292 22.70 16.81 5.62
C ALA A 292 21.87 16.07 6.66
N ARG A 293 22.33 16.17 7.89
CA ARG A 293 21.80 15.47 9.06
C ARG A 293 20.95 16.44 9.89
N ALA A 294 19.68 16.11 10.15
CA ALA A 294 18.85 16.81 11.12
C ALA A 294 19.46 16.68 12.53
N ALA A 295 19.53 17.80 13.25
CA ALA A 295 19.94 17.78 14.65
C ALA A 295 18.93 16.99 15.49
N ALA A 296 19.40 16.28 16.51
CA ALA A 296 18.52 15.70 17.53
C ALA A 296 17.73 16.82 18.22
N LEU A 297 16.55 16.49 18.75
CA LEU A 297 15.84 17.41 19.65
C LEU A 297 16.79 17.75 20.78
N THR A 298 17.28 19.00 20.84
CA THR A 298 17.87 19.49 22.08
C THR A 298 16.76 19.44 23.10
N ALA A 299 16.89 18.54 24.09
CA ALA A 299 16.04 18.54 25.26
C ALA A 299 16.10 19.94 25.85
N ASN A 300 15.09 20.76 25.56
CA ASN A 300 15.01 22.09 26.13
C ASN A 300 14.90 21.90 27.64
N GLN A 301 15.86 22.52 28.33
CA GLN A 301 15.96 22.62 29.77
C GLN A 301 14.58 22.98 30.34
N GLY A 302 14.01 22.05 31.11
CA GLY A 302 13.01 22.33 32.13
C GLY A 302 13.68 22.45 33.48
#